data_AF-A0A4P5UT61-F1
#
_entry.id   AF-A0A4P5UT61-F1
#
_cell.length_a   1.000
_cell.length_b   1.000
_cell.length_c   1.000
_cell.angle_alpha   90.00
_cell.angle_beta   90.00
_cell.angle_gamma   90.00
#
_symmetry.space_group_name_H-M   'P 1'
#
loop_
_entity.id
_entity.type
_entity.pdbx_description
1 polymer ?
#
loop_
_entity_poly.entity_id
_entity_poly.type
_entity_poly.pdbx_seq_one_letter_code
_entity_poly.pdbx_strand_id
1 'polypeptide(L)' 'MTQDPLKGKIRKAILTLQIANGIAALAFLGGWFVSQESLFLIASACMAIAFIGLFFLKKRILSSLFPTDSK' A
#
# COMPACT_ATOMS: atom_id res chain seq x y z
N MET A 1 11.21 4.72 26.79
CA MET A 1 10.60 4.24 25.54
C MET A 1 9.81 5.37 24.88
N THR A 2 10.48 6.36 24.31
CA THR A 2 9.84 7.39 23.49
C THR A 2 9.65 6.79 22.09
N GLN A 3 8.49 6.19 21.85
CA GLN A 3 8.12 5.85 20.46
C GLN A 3 7.94 7.18 19.72
N ASP A 4 8.83 7.45 18.76
CA ASP A 4 8.74 8.65 17.94
C ASP A 4 7.32 8.82 17.39
N PRO A 5 6.61 9.92 17.72
CA PRO A 5 5.24 10.14 17.23
C PRO A 5 5.19 10.17 15.69
N LEU A 6 6.32 10.48 15.04
CA LEU A 6 6.51 10.37 13.59
C LEU A 6 6.39 8.92 13.09
N LYS A 7 6.92 7.93 13.82
CA LYS A 7 6.86 6.49 13.47
C LYS A 7 5.42 6.00 13.41
N GLY A 8 4.61 6.38 14.40
CA GLY A 8 3.19 6.05 14.44
C GLY A 8 2.41 6.66 13.28
N LYS A 9 2.71 7.93 12.94
CA LYS A 9 2.08 8.65 11.82
C LYS A 9 2.43 8.05 10.46
N ILE A 10 3.71 7.78 10.20
CA ILE A 10 4.18 7.18 8.94
C ILE A 10 3.59 5.77 8.76
N ARG A 11 3.60 4.95 9.82
CA ARG A 11 3.03 3.60 9.76
C ARG A 11 1.52 3.64 9.50
N LYS A 12 0.78 4.55 10.13
CA LYS A 12 -0.65 4.74 9.85
C LYS A 12 -0.87 5.20 8.42
N ALA A 13 -0.13 6.20 7.94
CA ALA A 13 -0.27 6.73 6.58
C ALA A 13 -0.06 5.63 5.51
N ILE A 14 1.01 4.82 5.63
CA ILE A 14 1.28 3.72 4.71
C ILE A 14 0.16 2.68 4.73
N LEU A 15 -0.37 2.38 5.92
CA LEU A 15 -1.42 1.38 6.10
C LEU A 15 -2.76 1.89 5.51
N THR A 16 -3.08 3.17 5.71
CA THR A 16 -4.22 3.82 5.06
C THR A 16 -4.08 3.81 3.54
N LEU A 17 -2.89 4.10 3.01
CA LEU A 17 -2.62 4.06 1.56
C LEU A 17 -2.78 2.64 0.99
N GLN A 18 -2.33 1.62 1.73
CA GLN A 18 -2.52 0.22 1.35
C GLN A 18 -4.01 -0.15 1.29
N ILE A 19 -4.78 0.19 2.32
CA ILE A 19 -6.21 -0.08 2.34
C ILE A 19 -6.92 0.64 1.17
N ALA A 20 -6.59 1.91 0.94
CA ALA A 20 -7.15 2.68 -0.17
C ALA A 20 -6.86 2.03 -1.54
N ASN A 21 -5.61 1.62 -1.80
CA ASN A 21 -5.26 0.92 -3.04
C ASN A 21 -5.95 -0.45 -3.16
N GLY A 22 -6.13 -1.18 -2.06
CA GLY A 22 -6.87 -2.44 -2.05
C GLY A 22 -8.35 -2.25 -2.41
N ILE A 23 -9.01 -1.25 -1.83
CA ILE A 23 -10.41 -0.91 -2.13
C ILE A 23 -10.53 -0.44 -3.59
N ALA A 24 -9.60 0.39 -4.06
CA ALA A 24 -9.59 0.83 -5.45
C ALA A 24 -9.44 -0.36 -6.41
N ALA A 25 -8.54 -1.31 -6.13
CA ALA A 25 -8.37 -2.50 -6.95
C ALA A 25 -9.68 -3.33 -7.05
N LEU A 26 -10.40 -3.50 -5.94
CA LEU A 26 -11.69 -4.17 -5.91
C LEU A 26 -12.78 -3.38 -6.66
N ALA A 27 -12.80 -2.06 -6.52
CA ALA A 27 -13.74 -1.20 -7.24
C ALA A 27 -13.52 -1.25 -8.76
N PHE A 28 -12.26 -1.21 -9.22
CA PHE A 28 -11.94 -1.37 -10.63
C PHE A 28 -12.26 -2.79 -11.14
N LEU A 29 -12.03 -3.82 -10.34
CA LEU A 29 -12.46 -5.19 -10.66
C LEU A 29 -14.00 -5.28 -10.80
N GLY A 30 -14.75 -4.68 -9.88
CA GLY A 30 -16.21 -4.59 -9.95
C GLY A 30 -16.67 -3.79 -11.18
N GLY A 31 -16.00 -2.68 -11.49
CA GLY A 31 -16.23 -1.88 -12.69
C GLY A 31 -16.03 -2.68 -13.98
N TRP A 32 -15.05 -3.60 -14.01
CA TRP A 32 -14.87 -4.52 -15.14
C TRP A 32 -16.06 -5.47 -15.31
N PHE A 33 -16.64 -6.00 -14.23
CA PHE A 33 -17.84 -6.84 -14.34
C PHE A 33 -19.06 -6.09 -14.89
N VAL A 34 -19.14 -4.77 -14.68
CA VAL A 34 -20.25 -3.93 -15.14
C VAL A 34 -20.04 -3.43 -16.58
N SER A 35 -18.88 -2.84 -16.87
CA SER A 35 -18.61 -2.22 -18.17
C SER A 35 -17.88 -3.13 -19.17
N GLN A 36 -17.30 -4.25 -18.72
CA GLN A 36 -16.45 -5.17 -19.52
C GLN A 36 -15.25 -4.53 -20.24
N GLU A 37 -14.91 -3.26 -19.95
CA GLU A 37 -13.76 -2.63 -20.58
C GLU A 37 -12.45 -3.10 -19.94
N SER A 38 -11.48 -3.44 -20.78
CA SER A 38 -10.15 -3.89 -20.37
C SER A 38 -9.37 -2.83 -19.58
N LEU A 39 -9.71 -1.54 -19.73
CA LEU A 39 -9.14 -0.45 -18.94
C LEU A 39 -9.38 -0.64 -17.44
N PHE A 40 -10.52 -1.18 -17.02
CA PHE A 40 -10.83 -1.47 -15.61
C PHE A 40 -9.96 -2.61 -15.06
N LEU A 41 -9.69 -3.64 -15.86
CA LEU A 41 -8.76 -4.71 -15.50
C LEU A 41 -7.33 -4.19 -15.32
N ILE A 42 -6.87 -3.35 -16.26
CA ILE A 42 -5.53 -2.75 -16.21
C ILE A 42 -5.41 -1.84 -14.98
N ALA A 43 -6.43 -1.03 -14.71
CA ALA A 43 -6.47 -0.17 -13.52
C ALA A 43 -6.43 -1.01 -12.23
N SER A 44 -7.21 -2.09 -12.15
CA SER A 44 -7.19 -3.01 -11.01
C SER A 44 -5.81 -3.65 -10.81
N ALA A 45 -5.18 -4.13 -11.90
CA ALA A 45 -3.84 -4.70 -11.86
C ALA A 45 -2.79 -3.67 -11.40
N CYS A 46 -2.84 -2.44 -11.90
CA CYS A 46 -1.96 -1.36 -11.45
C CYS A 46 -2.14 -1.05 -9.96
N MET A 47 -3.37 -1.03 -9.45
CA MET A 47 -3.63 -0.81 -8.02
C MET A 47 -3.11 -1.96 -7.15
N ALA A 48 -3.20 -3.21 -7.63
CA ALA A 48 -2.60 -4.37 -6.97
C ALA A 48 -1.06 -4.31 -6.94
N ILE A 49 -0.43 -3.91 -8.05
CA ILE A 49 1.02 -3.70 -8.11
C ILE A 49 1.44 -2.58 -7.15
N ALA A 50 0.69 -1.47 -7.11
CA ALA A 50 0.95 -0.37 -6.18
C ALA A 50 0.81 -0.81 -4.71
N PHE A 51 -0.15 -1.70 -4.40
CA PHE A 51 -0.30 -2.30 -3.07
C PHE A 51 0.95 -3.11 -2.66
N ILE A 52 1.47 -3.93 -3.57
CA ILE A 52 2.70 -4.71 -3.35
C ILE A 52 3.91 -3.78 -3.20
N GLY A 53 4.00 -2.74 -4.04
CA GLY A 53 5.04 -1.71 -3.95
C GLY A 53 5.04 -1.00 -2.59
N LEU A 54 3.86 -0.64 -2.07
CA LEU A 54 3.71 -0.07 -0.74
C LEU A 54 4.10 -1.05 0.37
N PHE A 55 3.91 -2.36 0.18
CA PHE A 55 4.35 -3.37 1.14
C PHE A 55 5.88 -3.46 1.22
N PHE A 56 6.56 -3.43 0.07
CA PHE A 56 8.03 -3.34 0.04
C PHE A 56 8.54 -2.00 0.57
N LEU A 57 7.87 -0.89 0.23
CA LEU A 57 8.20 0.43 0.75
C LEU A 57 8.03 0.48 2.28
N LYS A 58 6.96 -0.10 2.81
CA LYS A 58 6.76 -0.27 4.26
C LYS A 58 7.94 -1.01 4.89
N LYS A 59 8.36 -2.16 4.32
CA LYS A 59 9.51 -2.92 4.82
C LYS A 59 10.80 -2.08 4.76
N ARG A 60 11.05 -1.37 3.66
CA ARG A 60 12.25 -0.55 3.46
C ARG A 60 12.28 0.67 4.39
N ILE A 61 11.18 1.39 4.50
CA ILE A 61 11.03 2.53 5.44
C ILE A 61 11.22 2.04 6.86
N LEU A 62 10.59 0.92 7.24
CA LEU A 62 10.78 0.36 8.59
C LEU A 62 12.23 -0.11 8.82
N SER A 63 12.89 -0.69 7.81
CA SER A 63 14.29 -1.12 7.91
C SER A 63 15.29 0.04 7.89
N SER A 64 14.98 1.14 7.19
CA SER A 64 15.87 2.30 7.04
C SER A 64 15.71 3.31 8.17
N LEU A 65 14.51 3.44 8.75
CA LEU A 65 14.26 4.26 9.93
C LEU A 65 14.48 3.49 11.24
N PHE A 66 14.49 2.16 11.20
CA PHE A 66 14.85 1.30 12.34
C PHE A 66 15.89 0.27 11.87
N PRO A 67 17.16 0.68 11.67
CA PRO A 67 18.25 -0.29 11.70
C PRO A 67 18.20 -0.91 13.10
N THR A 68 17.75 -2.16 13.21
CA THR A 68 18.04 -2.93 14.42
C THR A 68 19.55 -2.96 14.54
N ASP A 69 20.02 -2.44 15.68
CA ASP A 69 21.39 -2.47 16.13
C ASP A 69 22.13 -3.72 15.66
N SER A 70 23.25 -3.48 14.99
CA SER A 70 24.27 -4.49 14.77
C SER A 70 24.81 -4.94 16.13
N LYS A 71 24.31 -6.10 16.59
CA LYS A 71 24.83 -6.95 17.68
C LYS A 71 24.92 -6.35 19.08
#